data_AF-A0A7K3ZL30-F1
#
_entry.id   AF-A0A7K3ZL30-F1
#
_cell.length_a   1.000
_cell.length_b   1.000
_cell.length_c   1.000
_cell.angle_alpha   90.00
_cell.angle_beta   90.00
_cell.angle_gamma   90.00
#
_symmetry.space_group_name_H-M   'P 1'
#
loop_
_entity.id
_entity.type
_entity.pdbx_description
1 polymer ?
#
loop_
_entity_poly.entity_id
_entity_poly.type
_entity_poly.pdbx_seq_one_letter_code
_entity_poly.pdbx_strand_id
1 'polypeptide(L)'
;MAIDRDRINARSDLSITVGVFILALAVAIMVDVFTKEIDLVGAIGIVLVILGAFLLIRSSLAGGAESGFGPSSKAYLIVWGTLMVTSGLILIVYDLAVIDPWILVAIMLVAIALLAIMLGILRKKEMK
;
A
#
# COMPACT_ATOMS: atom_id res chain seq x y z
N MET A 1 30.26 -13.84 20.11
CA MET A 1 29.72 -12.66 19.43
C MET A 1 28.29 -12.98 19.06
N ALA A 2 27.31 -12.56 19.86
CA ALA A 2 25.90 -12.84 19.58
C ALA A 2 25.52 -12.04 18.33
N ILE A 3 25.26 -12.76 17.24
CA ILE A 3 24.70 -12.14 16.04
C ILE A 3 23.32 -11.63 16.43
N ASP A 4 23.20 -10.30 16.46
CA ASP A 4 22.00 -9.57 16.80
C ASP A 4 20.92 -9.87 15.75
N ARG A 5 20.06 -10.86 16.06
CA ARG A 5 19.05 -11.41 15.14
C ARG A 5 18.11 -10.32 14.63
N ASP A 6 17.87 -9.27 15.43
CA ASP A 6 17.01 -8.15 15.09
C ASP A 6 17.61 -7.30 13.96
N ARG A 7 18.94 -7.13 13.93
CA ARG A 7 19.64 -6.47 12.83
C ARG A 7 19.61 -7.26 11.53
N ILE A 8 19.65 -8.59 11.60
CA ILE A 8 19.55 -9.46 10.42
C ILE A 8 18.14 -9.42 9.85
N ASN A 9 17.12 -9.52 10.71
CA ASN A 9 15.72 -9.45 10.30
C ASN A 9 15.38 -8.11 9.65
N ALA A 10 15.85 -6.98 10.21
CA ALA A 10 15.64 -5.65 9.62
C ALA A 10 16.28 -5.50 8.23
N ARG A 11 17.48 -6.09 8.02
CA ARG A 11 18.14 -6.09 6.70
C ARG A 11 17.41 -6.97 5.69
N SER A 12 16.92 -8.13 6.13
CA SER A 12 16.10 -9.03 5.30
C SER A 12 14.81 -8.33 4.86
N ASP A 13 14.13 -7.65 5.77
CA ASP A 13 12.90 -6.91 5.48
C ASP A 13 13.10 -5.75 4.49
N LEU A 14 14.21 -5.02 4.62
CA LEU A 14 14.58 -3.99 3.66
C LEU A 14 14.82 -4.60 2.28
N SER A 15 15.55 -5.72 2.23
CA SER A 15 15.87 -6.40 0.96
C SER A 15 14.63 -6.91 0.23
N ILE A 16 13.64 -7.45 0.96
CA ILE A 16 12.36 -7.89 0.39
C ILE A 16 11.60 -6.68 -0.16
N THR A 17 11.55 -5.57 0.58
CA THR A 17 10.83 -4.36 0.15
C THR A 17 11.45 -3.76 -1.10
N VAL A 18 12.79 -3.72 -1.18
CA VAL A 18 13.52 -3.30 -2.39
C VAL A 18 13.24 -4.25 -3.56
N GLY A 19 13.21 -5.57 -3.32
CA GLY A 19 12.88 -6.55 -4.35
C GLY A 19 11.48 -6.34 -4.93
N VAL A 20 10.48 -6.08 -4.07
CA VAL A 20 9.11 -5.77 -4.51
C VAL A 20 9.05 -4.45 -5.27
N PHE A 21 9.81 -3.44 -4.85
CA PHE A 21 9.89 -2.18 -5.60
C PHE A 21 10.44 -2.37 -7.02
N ILE A 22 11.51 -3.15 -7.17
CA ILE A 22 12.08 -3.47 -8.48
C ILE A 22 11.08 -4.23 -9.35
N LEU A 23 10.36 -5.21 -8.77
CA LEU A 23 9.29 -5.92 -9.48
C LEU A 23 8.16 -4.97 -9.90
N ALA A 24 7.76 -4.04 -9.03
CA ALA A 24 6.73 -3.06 -9.33
C ALA A 24 7.14 -2.15 -10.50
N LEU A 25 8.38 -1.69 -10.51
CA LEU A 25 8.95 -0.91 -11.61
C LEU A 25 9.00 -1.72 -12.92
N ALA A 26 9.44 -2.98 -12.85
CA ALA A 26 9.47 -3.86 -14.01
C ALA A 26 8.08 -4.09 -14.60
N VAL A 27 7.05 -4.25 -13.76
CA VAL A 27 5.66 -4.36 -14.20
C VAL A 27 5.21 -3.05 -14.85
N ALA A 28 5.45 -1.89 -14.23
CA ALA A 28 5.06 -0.61 -14.81
C ALA A 28 5.69 -0.38 -16.19
N ILE A 29 6.99 -0.69 -16.34
CA ILE A 29 7.70 -0.63 -17.63
C ILE A 29 7.10 -1.61 -18.64
N MET A 30 6.81 -2.85 -18.22
CA MET A 30 6.17 -3.82 -19.11
C MET A 30 4.82 -3.29 -19.61
N VAL A 31 3.97 -2.77 -18.71
CA VAL A 31 2.66 -2.24 -19.11
C VAL A 31 2.83 -1.09 -20.09
N ASP A 32 3.70 -0.11 -19.82
CA ASP A 32 4.00 1.00 -20.74
C ASP A 32 4.43 0.49 -22.14
N VAL A 33 5.39 -0.46 -22.18
CA VAL A 33 5.87 -1.03 -23.45
C VAL A 33 4.78 -1.76 -24.23
N PHE A 34 3.85 -2.44 -23.54
CA PHE A 34 2.78 -3.22 -24.18
C PHE A 34 1.56 -2.40 -24.54
N THR A 35 1.17 -1.40 -23.72
CA THR A 35 -0.04 -0.61 -23.94
C THR A 35 0.24 0.66 -24.72
N LYS A 36 1.41 1.30 -24.54
CA LYS A 36 1.76 2.63 -25.09
C LYS A 36 0.74 3.74 -24.80
N GLU A 37 -0.18 3.47 -23.89
CA GLU A 37 -1.31 4.33 -23.53
C GLU A 37 -1.17 4.85 -22.09
N ILE A 38 -0.14 4.39 -21.37
CA ILE A 38 0.10 4.78 -19.99
C ILE A 38 1.24 5.80 -19.97
N ASP A 39 0.95 6.98 -19.44
CA ASP A 39 1.97 8.00 -19.19
C ASP A 39 2.64 7.74 -17.83
N LEU A 40 3.64 8.56 -17.50
CA LEU A 40 4.35 8.50 -16.23
C LEU A 40 3.41 8.47 -15.01
N VAL A 41 2.27 9.14 -15.09
CA VAL A 41 1.26 9.20 -14.02
C VAL A 41 0.64 7.82 -13.75
N GLY A 42 0.20 7.12 -14.81
CA GLY A 42 -0.33 5.76 -14.67
C GLY A 42 0.75 4.76 -14.27
N ALA A 43 1.99 4.93 -14.74
CA ALA A 43 3.13 4.10 -14.32
C ALA A 43 3.43 4.23 -12.83
N ILE A 44 3.41 5.45 -12.28
CA ILE A 44 3.49 5.69 -10.82
C ILE A 44 2.31 5.03 -10.12
N GLY A 45 1.11 5.12 -10.69
CA GLY A 45 -0.09 4.46 -10.16
C GLY A 45 0.09 2.94 -10.01
N ILE A 46 0.62 2.27 -11.03
CA ILE A 46 0.92 0.83 -11.00
C ILE A 46 1.90 0.48 -9.88
N VAL A 47 2.98 1.25 -9.75
CA VAL A 47 3.98 1.04 -8.69
C VAL A 47 3.33 1.16 -7.30
N LEU A 48 2.50 2.19 -7.10
CA LEU A 48 1.79 2.40 -5.84
C LEU A 48 0.81 1.26 -5.53
N VAL A 49 0.09 0.73 -6.52
CA VAL A 49 -0.80 -0.42 -6.33
C VAL A 49 -0.02 -1.65 -5.87
N ILE A 50 1.11 -1.96 -6.51
CA ILE A 50 1.89 -3.16 -6.17
C ILE A 50 2.52 -3.04 -4.78
N LEU A 51 3.09 -1.87 -4.45
CA LEU A 51 3.64 -1.61 -3.11
C LEU A 51 2.55 -1.64 -2.05
N GLY A 52 1.40 -1.01 -2.31
CA GLY A 52 0.27 -1.01 -1.40
C GLY A 52 -0.27 -2.42 -1.15
N ALA A 53 -0.43 -3.22 -2.21
CA ALA A 53 -0.83 -4.62 -2.11
C ALA A 53 0.17 -5.45 -1.29
N PHE A 54 1.48 -5.21 -1.47
CA PHE A 54 2.51 -5.85 -0.65
C PHE A 54 2.39 -5.50 0.83
N LEU A 55 2.14 -4.23 1.17
CA LEU A 55 1.90 -3.82 2.57
C LEU A 55 0.64 -4.46 3.16
N LEU A 56 -0.43 -4.59 2.36
CA LEU A 56 -1.65 -5.28 2.78
C LEU A 56 -1.40 -6.78 3.03
N ILE A 57 -0.66 -7.46 2.16
CA ILE A 57 -0.25 -8.86 2.36
C ILE A 57 0.60 -8.98 3.63
N ARG A 58 1.59 -8.11 3.81
CA ARG A 58 2.41 -8.05 5.04
C ARG A 58 1.57 -7.81 6.29
N SER A 59 0.51 -7.02 6.20
CA SER A 59 -0.37 -6.77 7.36
C SER A 59 -1.08 -8.04 7.86
N SER A 60 -1.34 -9.00 6.98
CA SER A 60 -1.92 -10.30 7.36
C SER A 60 -0.94 -11.18 8.14
N LEU A 61 0.35 -10.97 7.94
CA LEU A 61 1.45 -11.69 8.61
C LEU A 61 1.94 -10.96 9.86
N ALA A 62 1.57 -9.68 10.04
CA ALA A 62 1.96 -8.90 11.19
C ALA A 62 1.13 -9.28 12.43
N GLY A 63 1.82 -9.55 13.54
CA GLY A 63 1.17 -9.78 14.83
C GLY A 63 0.38 -8.56 15.29
N GLY A 64 -0.78 -8.79 15.92
CA GLY A 64 -1.63 -7.73 16.48
C GLY A 64 -1.13 -7.13 17.80
N ALA A 65 0.12 -7.40 18.19
CA ALA A 65 0.64 -6.91 19.47
C ALA A 65 0.74 -5.38 19.46
N GLU A 66 0.10 -4.74 20.43
CA GLU A 66 0.16 -3.29 20.64
C GLU A 66 1.57 -2.88 21.04
N SER A 67 2.28 -2.19 20.16
CA SER A 67 3.56 -1.57 20.48
C SER A 67 3.32 -0.22 21.17
N GLY A 68 2.88 -0.24 22.43
CA GLY A 68 2.73 0.96 23.26
C GLY A 68 1.65 1.96 22.79
N PHE A 69 1.87 3.25 23.06
CA PHE A 69 0.92 4.33 22.77
C PHE A 69 0.95 4.68 21.27
N GLY A 70 0.18 3.95 20.44
CA GLY A 70 0.10 4.18 19.00
C GLY A 70 -0.69 3.10 18.26
N PRO A 71 -0.94 3.26 16.94
CA PRO A 71 -1.54 2.20 16.13
C PRO A 71 -0.65 0.96 16.09
N SER A 72 -1.25 -0.24 16.16
CA SER A 72 -0.50 -1.49 15.99
C SER A 72 0.21 -1.53 14.63
N SER A 73 1.33 -2.26 14.54
CA SER A 73 2.08 -2.42 13.29
C SER A 73 1.18 -2.95 12.16
N LYS A 74 0.26 -3.86 12.49
CA LYS A 74 -0.79 -4.35 11.58
C LYS A 74 -1.71 -3.23 11.08
N ALA A 75 -2.22 -2.38 11.97
CA ALA A 75 -3.08 -1.26 11.59
C ALA A 75 -2.35 -0.26 10.69
N TYR A 76 -1.08 0.01 10.98
CA TYR A 76 -0.23 0.88 10.14
C TYR A 76 -0.10 0.33 8.71
N LEU A 77 0.22 -0.97 8.58
CA LEU A 77 0.35 -1.63 7.28
C LEU A 77 -0.97 -1.65 6.50
N ILE A 78 -2.10 -1.85 7.17
CA ILE A 78 -3.43 -1.78 6.54
C ILE A 78 -3.72 -0.37 6.01
N VAL A 79 -3.49 0.66 6.82
CA VAL A 79 -3.75 2.06 6.44
C VAL A 79 -2.92 2.44 5.24
N TRP A 80 -1.60 2.30 5.34
CA TRP A 80 -0.69 2.71 4.27
C TRP A 80 -0.86 1.87 3.01
N GLY A 81 -1.06 0.55 3.18
CA GLY A 81 -1.34 -0.34 2.05
C GLY A 81 -2.60 0.07 1.29
N THR A 82 -3.69 0.36 2.02
CA THR A 82 -4.96 0.76 1.39
C THR A 82 -4.85 2.13 0.73
N LEU A 83 -4.19 3.10 1.38
CA LEU A 83 -3.99 4.43 0.81
C LEU A 83 -3.18 4.35 -0.48
N MET A 84 -2.07 3.59 -0.47
CA MET A 84 -1.25 3.39 -1.67
C MET A 84 -2.01 2.73 -2.81
N VAL A 85 -2.79 1.67 -2.52
CA VAL A 85 -3.62 1.02 -3.55
C VAL A 85 -4.67 1.99 -4.10
N THR A 86 -5.38 2.69 -3.22
CA THR A 86 -6.46 3.60 -3.64
C THR A 86 -5.91 4.76 -4.47
N SER A 87 -4.83 5.41 -4.02
CA SER A 87 -4.18 6.47 -4.78
C SER A 87 -3.61 5.94 -6.10
N GLY A 88 -3.01 4.75 -6.11
CA GLY A 88 -2.49 4.14 -7.32
C GLY A 88 -3.58 3.85 -8.36
N LEU A 89 -4.73 3.31 -7.92
CA LEU A 89 -5.89 3.09 -8.78
C LEU A 89 -6.46 4.41 -9.31
N ILE A 90 -6.55 5.45 -8.47
CA ILE A 90 -7.01 6.77 -8.89
C ILE A 90 -6.09 7.36 -9.97
N LEU A 91 -4.77 7.22 -9.82
CA LEU A 91 -3.81 7.70 -10.83
C LEU A 91 -3.94 6.95 -12.15
N ILE A 92 -4.11 5.62 -12.11
CA ILE A 92 -4.36 4.81 -13.32
C ILE A 92 -5.67 5.24 -14.00
N VAL A 93 -6.74 5.44 -13.22
CA VAL A 93 -8.02 5.87 -13.76
C VAL A 93 -7.95 7.29 -14.32
N TYR A 94 -7.23 8.20 -13.66
CA TYR A 94 -7.00 9.55 -14.14
C TYR A 94 -6.25 9.58 -15.47
N ASP A 95 -5.25 8.69 -15.61
CA ASP A 95 -4.43 8.58 -16.82
C ASP A 95 -5.22 8.02 -18.01
N LEU A 96 -6.06 7.01 -17.75
CA LEU A 96 -6.79 6.29 -18.81
C LEU A 96 -8.16 6.89 -19.13
N ALA A 97 -8.77 7.64 -18.22
CA ALA A 97 -10.13 8.13 -18.37
C ALA A 97 -10.21 9.65 -18.24
N VAL A 98 -10.99 10.26 -19.14
CA VAL A 98 -11.30 11.70 -19.10
C VAL A 98 -12.35 11.96 -18.01
N ILE A 99 -11.94 11.83 -16.75
CA ILE A 99 -12.78 12.02 -15.56
C ILE A 99 -12.37 13.34 -14.89
N ASP A 100 -13.37 14.09 -14.42
CA ASP A 100 -13.14 15.30 -13.64
C ASP A 100 -12.33 14.98 -12.36
N PRO A 101 -11.19 15.64 -12.11
CA PRO A 101 -10.36 15.43 -10.93
C PRO A 101 -11.14 15.50 -9.61
N TRP A 102 -12.19 16.31 -9.53
CA TRP A 102 -13.01 16.45 -8.33
C TRP A 102 -13.78 15.17 -7.98
N ILE A 103 -14.18 14.39 -8.99
CA ILE A 103 -14.84 13.08 -8.79
C ILE A 103 -13.85 12.10 -8.16
N LEU A 104 -12.60 12.09 -8.63
CA LEU A 104 -11.55 11.23 -8.07
C LEU A 104 -11.19 11.59 -6.63
N VAL A 105 -11.16 12.89 -6.31
CA VAL A 105 -11.00 13.35 -4.92
C VAL A 105 -12.16 12.87 -4.04
N ALA A 106 -13.39 12.96 -4.53
CA ALA A 106 -14.56 12.47 -3.79
C ALA A 106 -14.47 10.95 -3.52
N ILE A 107 -14.04 10.16 -4.51
CA ILE A 107 -13.80 8.71 -4.34
C ILE A 107 -12.73 8.46 -3.27
N MET A 108 -11.64 9.24 -3.27
CA MET A 108 -10.58 9.11 -2.28
C MET A 108 -11.08 9.39 -0.85
N LEU A 109 -11.91 10.43 -0.67
CA LEU A 109 -12.50 10.75 0.64
C LEU A 109 -13.43 9.63 1.13
N VAL A 110 -14.22 9.03 0.23
CA VAL A 110 -15.06 7.87 0.57
C VAL A 110 -14.19 6.68 1.00
N ALA A 111 -13.11 6.39 0.29
CA ALA A 111 -12.20 5.30 0.65
C ALA A 111 -11.55 5.52 2.03
N ILE A 112 -11.11 6.74 2.33
CA ILE A 112 -10.56 7.10 3.65
C ILE A 112 -11.60 6.94 4.75
N ALA A 113 -12.85 7.35 4.51
CA ALA A 113 -13.94 7.21 5.47
C ALA A 113 -14.23 5.73 5.77
N LEU A 114 -14.32 4.88 4.73
CA LEU A 114 -14.51 3.43 4.89
C LEU A 114 -13.35 2.79 5.67
N LEU A 115 -12.11 3.21 5.41
CA LEU A 115 -10.94 2.74 6.14
C LEU A 115 -11.01 3.11 7.63
N ALA A 116 -11.38 4.34 7.96
CA ALA A 116 -11.55 4.78 9.34
C ALA A 116 -12.60 3.93 10.09
N ILE A 117 -13.74 3.63 9.44
CA ILE A 117 -14.78 2.76 9.98
C ILE A 117 -14.24 1.34 10.21
N MET A 118 -13.56 0.76 9.22
CA MET A 118 -13.00 -0.59 9.30
C MET A 118 -12.00 -0.74 10.45
N LEU A 119 -11.12 0.26 10.65
CA LEU A 119 -10.17 0.27 11.76
C LEU A 119 -10.86 0.38 13.13
N GLY A 120 -11.93 1.19 13.22
CA GLY A 120 -12.74 1.27 14.43
C GLY A 120 -13.37 -0.08 14.81
N ILE A 121 -13.84 -0.84 13.81
CA ILE A 121 -14.42 -2.19 14.01
C ILE A 121 -13.33 -3.20 14.43
N LEU A 122 -12.17 -3.18 13.75
CA LEU A 122 -11.04 -4.07 14.07
C LEU A 122 -10.56 -3.89 15.51
N ARG A 123 -10.36 -2.64 15.95
CA ARG A 123 -9.97 -2.35 17.35
C ARG A 123 -11.01 -2.85 18.35
N LYS A 124 -12.30 -2.66 18.07
CA LYS A 124 -13.38 -3.14 18.95
C LYS A 124 -13.38 -4.67 19.09
N LYS A 125 -12.94 -5.39 18.06
CA LYS A 125 -12.84 -6.86 18.08
C LYS A 125 -11.60 -7.34 18.84
N GLU A 126 -10.49 -6.61 18.77
CA GLU A 126 -9.24 -6.96 19.48
C GLU A 126 -9.31 -6.68 21.00
N MET A 127 -10.20 -5.78 21.44
CA MET A 127 -10.44 -5.49 22.87
C MET A 127 -11.42 -6.46 23.58
N LYS A 128 -11.97 -7.45 22.88
CA LYS A 128 -12.87 -8.48 23.45
C LYS A 128 -12.12 -9.80 23.60
#